data_AF-A0A8T4UNZ5-F1
#
_entry.id   AF-A0A8T4UNZ5-F1
#
_cell.length_a   1.000
_cell.length_b   1.000
_cell.length_c   1.000
_cell.angle_alpha   90.00
_cell.angle_beta   90.00
_cell.angle_gamma   90.00
#
_symmetry.space_group_name_H-M   'P 1'
#
loop_
_entity.id
_entity.type
_entity.pdbx_description
1 polymer ?
#
loop_
_entity_poly.entity_id
_entity_poly.type
_entity_poly.pdbx_seq_one_letter_code
_entity_poly.pdbx_strand_id
1 'polypeptide(L)'
;MIKLGDKITLEGFENLEPGNITILKKMIGNFVKKISENRNFSNLTLKLKDKYEVHSELHINSKKLENKASNSNLFFCLTDLFKEIESQI
;
A
#
# COMPACT_ATOMS: atom_id res chain seq x y z
N MET A 1 -10.82 8.12 -5.38
CA MET A 1 -10.02 7.66 -4.23
C MET A 1 -10.75 6.53 -3.55
N ILE A 2 -10.08 5.44 -3.17
CA ILE A 2 -10.66 4.32 -2.41
C ILE A 2 -10.14 4.38 -0.98
N LYS A 3 -11.03 4.36 0.02
CA LYS A 3 -10.66 4.22 1.43
C LYS A 3 -10.83 2.78 1.88
N LEU A 4 -9.88 2.25 2.66
CA LEU A 4 -9.99 0.95 3.32
C LEU A 4 -9.96 1.16 4.84
N GLY A 5 -11.14 1.22 5.45
CA GLY A 5 -11.26 1.69 6.82
C GLY A 5 -10.79 3.14 6.96
N ASP A 6 -10.30 3.49 8.14
CA ASP A 6 -10.02 4.90 8.49
C ASP A 6 -8.56 5.31 8.26
N LYS A 7 -7.64 4.34 8.19
CA LYS A 7 -6.18 4.58 8.17
C LYS A 7 -5.52 4.30 6.82
N ILE A 8 -6.28 3.92 5.80
CA ILE A 8 -5.72 3.48 4.51
C ILE A 8 -6.40 4.21 3.36
N THR A 9 -5.59 4.84 2.52
CA THR A 9 -6.05 5.59 1.35
C THR A 9 -5.37 5.07 0.09
N LEU A 10 -6.16 4.76 -0.95
CA LEU A 10 -5.68 4.35 -2.26
C LEU A 10 -6.07 5.40 -3.30
N GLU A 11 -5.08 5.97 -3.97
CA GLU A 11 -5.24 6.98 -5.02
C GLU A 11 -4.85 6.41 -6.39
N GLY A 12 -5.71 6.58 -7.40
CA GLY A 12 -5.42 6.13 -8.77
C GLY A 12 -5.80 4.67 -9.06
N PHE A 13 -6.42 3.97 -8.10
CA PHE A 13 -6.84 2.57 -8.23
C PHE A 13 -8.31 2.39 -8.65
N GLU A 14 -9.03 3.48 -8.94
CA GLU A 14 -10.48 3.49 -9.17
C GLU A 14 -10.89 2.83 -10.48
N ASN A 15 -10.00 2.86 -11.48
CA ASN A 15 -10.24 2.32 -12.83
C ASN A 15 -9.80 0.85 -12.98
N LEU A 16 -9.37 0.20 -11.88
CA LEU A 16 -9.03 -1.21 -11.92
C LEU A 16 -10.30 -2.07 -12.02
N GLU A 17 -10.19 -3.20 -12.71
CA GLU A 17 -11.28 -4.17 -12.77
C GLU A 17 -11.66 -4.65 -11.35
N PRO A 18 -12.96 -4.93 -11.09
CA PRO A 18 -13.43 -5.31 -9.75
C PRO A 18 -12.69 -6.50 -9.13
N GLY A 19 -12.27 -7.47 -9.95
CA GLY A 19 -11.44 -8.60 -9.52
C GLY A 19 -10.08 -8.14 -8.99
N ASN A 20 -9.42 -7.24 -9.71
CA ASN A 20 -8.12 -6.68 -9.31
C ASN A 20 -8.24 -5.83 -8.04
N ILE A 21 -9.32 -5.06 -7.88
CA ILE A 21 -9.60 -4.31 -6.65
C ILE A 21 -9.76 -5.27 -5.45
N THR A 22 -10.41 -6.42 -5.65
CA THR A 22 -10.61 -7.42 -4.59
C THR A 22 -9.27 -7.99 -4.13
N ILE A 23 -8.38 -8.33 -5.07
CA ILE A 23 -7.03 -8.83 -4.77
C ILE A 23 -6.20 -7.75 -4.06
N LEU A 24 -6.23 -6.52 -4.57
CA LEU A 24 -5.56 -5.35 -3.99
C LEU A 24 -5.93 -5.16 -2.51
N LYS A 25 -7.23 -5.15 -2.21
CA LYS A 25 -7.75 -5.02 -0.84
C LYS A 25 -7.24 -6.12 0.08
N LYS A 26 -7.20 -7.38 -0.39
CA LYS A 26 -6.68 -8.52 0.37
C LYS A 26 -5.19 -8.37 0.66
N MET A 27 -4.39 -7.98 -0.33
CA MET A 27 -2.95 -7.80 -0.16
C MET A 27 -2.65 -6.70 0.86
N ILE A 28 -3.30 -5.54 0.72
CA ILE A 28 -3.13 -4.41 1.64
C ILE A 28 -3.61 -4.77 3.04
N GLY A 29 -4.78 -5.40 3.15
CA GLY A 29 -5.32 -5.83 4.45
C GLY A 29 -4.39 -6.80 5.18
N ASN A 30 -3.80 -7.76 4.46
CA ASN A 30 -2.85 -8.70 5.03
C ASN A 30 -1.57 -8.00 5.52
N PHE A 31 -1.01 -7.09 4.72
CA PHE A 31 0.16 -6.30 5.09
C PHE A 31 -0.11 -5.41 6.31
N VAL A 32 -1.20 -4.66 6.30
CA VAL A 32 -1.60 -3.79 7.41
C VAL A 32 -1.84 -4.59 8.69
N LYS A 33 -2.45 -5.76 8.60
CA LYS A 33 -2.64 -6.65 9.75
C LYS A 33 -1.29 -6.97 10.42
N LYS A 34 -0.30 -7.44 9.65
CA LYS A 34 1.04 -7.75 10.16
C LYS A 34 1.73 -6.57 10.84
N ILE A 35 1.62 -5.38 10.24
CA ILE A 35 2.20 -4.17 10.83
C ILE A 35 1.48 -3.80 12.13
N SER A 36 0.15 -3.84 12.11
CA SER A 36 -0.68 -3.45 13.26
C SER A 36 -0.51 -4.35 14.48
N GLU A 37 -0.11 -5.61 14.28
CA GLU A 37 0.20 -6.55 15.36
C GLU A 37 1.43 -6.14 16.18
N ASN A 38 2.38 -5.43 15.56
CA ASN A 38 3.67 -5.10 16.17
C ASN A 38 3.89 -3.60 16.39
N ARG A 39 3.14 -2.74 15.68
CA ARG A 39 3.36 -1.30 15.65
C ARG A 39 2.05 -0.53 15.45
N ASN A 40 1.99 0.68 16.00
CA ASN A 40 0.87 1.58 15.76
C ASN A 40 1.21 2.54 14.61
N PHE A 41 0.44 2.46 13.53
CA PHE A 41 0.51 3.41 12.42
C PHE A 41 -0.73 4.29 12.38
N SER A 42 -0.58 5.53 11.95
CA SER A 42 -1.66 6.52 11.86
C SER A 42 -2.28 6.55 10.47
N ASN A 43 -1.48 6.42 9.41
CA ASN A 43 -1.95 6.48 8.03
C ASN A 43 -1.05 5.68 7.07
N LEU A 44 -1.65 5.01 6.10
CA LEU A 44 -1.00 4.41 4.93
C LEU A 44 -1.67 4.94 3.66
N THR A 45 -0.93 5.67 2.85
CA THR A 45 -1.38 6.12 1.53
C THR A 45 -0.65 5.35 0.45
N LEU A 46 -1.37 4.74 -0.48
CA LEU A 46 -0.82 4.13 -1.69
C LEU A 46 -1.33 4.91 -2.90
N LYS A 47 -0.41 5.30 -3.78
CA LYS A 47 -0.71 6.11 -4.96
C LYS A 47 -0.19 5.42 -6.21
N LEU A 48 -1.10 5.09 -7.13
CA LEU A 48 -0.76 4.63 -8.46
C LEU A 48 -0.37 5.84 -9.32
N LYS A 49 0.90 5.94 -9.70
CA LYS A 49 1.43 7.04 -10.53
C LYS A 49 1.33 6.75 -12.02
N ASP A 50 1.58 5.50 -12.37
CA ASP A 50 1.43 4.96 -13.72
C ASP A 50 0.91 3.52 -13.60
N LYS A 51 0.62 2.85 -14.72
CA LYS A 51 0.09 1.47 -14.78
C LYS A 51 0.87 0.47 -13.89
N TYR A 52 2.16 0.76 -13.68
CA TYR A 52 3.16 -0.12 -13.11
C TYR A 52 4.10 0.59 -12.13
N GLU A 53 3.66 1.71 -11.56
CA GLU A 53 4.44 2.45 -10.55
C GLU A 53 3.55 2.85 -9.38
N VAL A 54 3.92 2.39 -8.19
CA VAL A 54 3.19 2.66 -6.94
C VAL A 54 4.10 3.38 -5.96
N HIS A 55 3.59 4.47 -5.42
CA HIS A 55 4.21 5.23 -4.33
C HIS A 55 3.46 4.92 -3.05
N SER A 56 4.17 4.88 -1.93
CA SER A 56 3.59 4.72 -0.60
C SER A 56 4.09 5.82 0.33
N GLU A 57 3.20 6.20 1.23
CA GLU A 57 3.48 7.07 2.36
C GLU A 57 2.90 6.40 3.61
N LEU A 58 3.76 5.90 4.49
CA LEU A 58 3.40 5.27 5.75
C LEU A 58 3.81 6.17 6.92
N HIS A 59 2.84 6.55 7.74
CA HIS A 59 3.07 7.27 8.99
C HIS A 59 2.97 6.28 10.14
N ILE A 60 4.10 5.96 10.74
CA ILE A 60 4.22 4.95 11.79
C ILE A 60 4.96 5.51 12.99
N ASN A 61 4.35 5.43 14.17
CA ASN A 61 4.80 6.14 15.37
C ASN A 61 5.01 7.64 15.09
N SER A 62 6.26 8.12 15.11
CA SER A 62 6.66 9.50 14.81
C SER A 62 7.52 9.61 13.54
N LYS A 63 7.55 8.56 12.71
CA LYS A 63 8.33 8.52 11.46
C LYS A 63 7.41 8.49 10.26
N LYS A 64 7.85 9.18 9.21
CA LYS A 64 7.28 9.12 7.87
C LYS A 64 8.20 8.25 7.01
N LEU A 65 7.66 7.20 6.41
CA LEU A 65 8.34 6.34 5.44
C LEU A 65 7.71 6.57 4.07
N GLU A 66 8.53 6.95 3.10
CA GLU A 66 8.11 7.14 1.71
C GLU A 66 8.86 6.14 0.85
N ASN A 67 8.12 5.31 0.11
CA ASN A 67 8.71 4.29 -0.75
C ASN A 67 8.05 4.31 -2.12
N LYS A 68 8.77 3.81 -3.12
CA LYS A 68 8.23 3.62 -4.47
C LYS A 68 8.69 2.28 -5.03
N ALA A 69 7.86 1.67 -5.83
CA ALA A 69 8.18 0.46 -6.56
C ALA A 69 7.57 0.51 -7.96
N SER A 70 8.34 0.04 -8.94
CA SER A 70 7.89 -0.11 -10.32
C SER A 70 8.22 -1.49 -10.83
N ASN A 71 7.27 -2.16 -11.48
CA ASN A 71 7.41 -3.54 -11.95
C ASN A 71 6.44 -3.80 -13.12
N SER A 72 6.73 -4.78 -13.98
CA SER A 72 5.89 -5.21 -15.10
C SER A 72 4.43 -5.57 -14.75
N ASN A 73 4.12 -5.76 -13.46
CA ASN A 73 2.79 -6.09 -12.95
C ASN A 73 2.51 -5.33 -11.65
N LEU A 74 1.30 -4.80 -11.50
CA LEU A 74 0.86 -4.05 -10.32
C LEU A 74 1.00 -4.84 -9.00
N PHE A 75 0.65 -6.12 -8.99
CA PHE A 75 0.71 -6.94 -7.78
C PHE A 75 2.17 -7.24 -7.36
N PHE A 76 3.07 -7.38 -8.34
CA PHE A 76 4.50 -7.45 -8.04
C PHE A 76 5.02 -6.11 -7.52
N CYS A 77 4.60 -4.97 -8.10
CA CYS A 77 4.93 -3.65 -7.55
C CYS A 77 4.57 -3.55 -6.07
N LEU A 78 3.35 -3.96 -5.71
CA LEU A 78 2.88 -3.91 -4.32
C LEU A 78 3.67 -4.87 -3.41
N THR A 79 4.00 -6.06 -3.91
CA THR A 79 4.79 -7.03 -3.15
C THR A 79 6.18 -6.49 -2.85
N ASP A 80 6.84 -5.91 -3.85
CA ASP A 80 8.18 -5.31 -3.70
C ASP A 80 8.13 -4.10 -2.77
N LEU A 81 7.10 -3.25 -2.93
CA LEU A 81 6.86 -2.09 -2.08
C LEU A 81 6.66 -2.49 -0.61
N PHE A 82 5.87 -3.52 -0.34
CA PHE A 82 5.63 -3.99 1.02
C PHE A 82 6.87 -4.59 1.67
N LYS A 83 7.69 -5.33 0.92
CA LYS A 83 8.98 -5.83 1.41
C LYS A 83 9.93 -4.69 1.76
N GLU A 84 9.95 -3.63 0.94
CA GLU A 84 10.77 -2.45 1.20
C GLU A 84 10.30 -1.70 2.46
N ILE A 85 8.99 -1.55 2.65
CA ILE A 85 8.47 -0.98 3.90
C ILE A 85 8.82 -1.87 5.11
N GLU A 86 8.65 -3.20 4.98
CA GLU A 86 8.99 -4.18 6.03
C GLU A 86 10.46 -4.12 6.43
N SER A 87 11.39 -3.84 5.51
CA SER A 87 12.83 -3.73 5.80
C SER A 87 13.18 -2.46 6.59
N GLN A 88 12.34 -1.43 6.49
CA GLN A 88 12.54 -0.11 7.12
C GLN A 88 11.82 0.04 8.46
N ILE A 89 10.86 -0.83 8.76
CA ILE A 89 10.18 -0.85 10.05
C ILE A 89 10.96 -1.67 11.06
#